data_AF-A0A363RV68-F1
#
_entry.id   AF-A0A363RV68-F1
#
_cell.length_a   1.000
_cell.length_b   1.000
_cell.length_c   1.000
_cell.angle_alpha   90.00
_cell.angle_beta   90.00
_cell.angle_gamma   90.00
#
_symmetry.space_group_name_H-M   'P 1'
#
loop_
_entity.id
_entity.type
_entity.pdbx_description
1 polymer ?
#
loop_
_entity_poly.entity_id
_entity_poly.type
_entity_poly.pdbx_seq_one_letter_code
_entity_poly.pdbx_strand_id
1 'polypeptide(L)'
;MLAAGLAFSYVSSWAARDFTPQAGTWIISEELDGKPGRGLAIDVQGNTLFMQVFGYEKNGDATFYMATGQMDGNTITAPLNRYSGGRSFGSAARDAVEDGSPGNVTVSFANGLQGTVQFPGEEEVAIQRFHMQSAEFKDRYWVKRRSRKFIVSAVDADRQMAFFANMSLSASATPGRGMLMTLRDIPGDLRQRMDCERLDGRDVYTCKPIDGGLPTEQANIQSLRLHIAGIDVYGTVDILSNGVSQQLPLQGITVAGGGEVSITGCGSFIDAYVGYPRNCNPVTSPSSGTWVVEEELLGKPGRGFAIDVQNGMVLAQVFNYLPDGAPTFHMGSGLYQGINASFPLNRYAGGRALGGPAASGHLVDSAGDLSIRFSENAIRQGYDDNRLAGIASIPGEAPKRIVRMSLEPDAASLQGLLGQWWIGFYGQGLPAFKLVKLTTLEGDYLTSEDGQVVCNRIDAEFPSLRCLWTRDGWLMTGYLSSEPNNRFGGQLQVKDRHGHGMGLGNVPLD
;
A
#
# COMPACT_ATOMS: atom_id res chain seq x y z
N MET A 1 43.85 31.75 -11.96
CA MET A 1 43.13 30.79 -12.83
C MET A 1 42.41 29.82 -11.92
N LEU A 2 41.07 29.88 -11.88
CA LEU A 2 40.24 28.92 -11.17
C LEU A 2 40.20 27.62 -11.97
N ALA A 3 40.51 26.49 -11.35
CA ALA A 3 40.18 25.17 -11.88
C ALA A 3 38.92 24.68 -11.15
N ALA A 4 37.80 24.72 -11.87
CA ALA A 4 36.55 24.11 -11.45
C ALA A 4 36.70 22.58 -11.51
N GLY A 5 36.69 21.93 -10.34
CA GLY A 5 36.53 20.49 -10.25
C GLY A 5 35.06 20.14 -10.47
N LEU A 6 34.77 19.52 -11.61
CA LEU A 6 33.50 18.85 -11.89
C LEU A 6 33.29 17.75 -10.84
N ALA A 7 32.39 17.98 -9.89
CA ALA A 7 31.84 16.92 -9.05
C ALA A 7 30.86 16.12 -9.91
N PHE A 8 31.32 15.00 -10.47
CA PHE A 8 30.41 13.95 -10.91
C PHE A 8 29.76 13.38 -9.66
N SER A 9 28.53 13.82 -9.36
CA SER A 9 27.64 13.13 -8.45
C SER A 9 27.39 11.74 -9.03
N TYR A 10 28.01 10.72 -8.43
CA TYR A 10 27.67 9.33 -8.66
C TYR A 10 26.22 9.14 -8.23
N VAL A 11 25.29 9.23 -9.18
CA VAL A 11 23.95 8.69 -8.97
C VAL A 11 24.14 7.19 -9.08
N SER A 12 24.15 6.49 -7.94
CA SER A 12 24.04 5.03 -7.94
C SER A 12 22.77 4.69 -8.73
N SER A 13 22.94 4.15 -9.94
CA SER A 13 21.80 3.74 -10.77
C SER A 13 21.29 2.41 -10.23
N TRP A 14 20.37 2.48 -9.27
CA TRP A 14 19.66 1.31 -8.78
C TRP A 14 18.83 0.71 -9.93
N ALA A 15 18.83 -0.63 -10.03
CA ALA A 15 18.00 -1.30 -11.02
C ALA A 15 16.52 -1.04 -10.70
N ALA A 16 15.82 -0.36 -11.61
CA ALA A 16 14.39 -0.09 -11.45
C ALA A 16 13.60 -1.41 -11.51
N ARG A 17 12.71 -1.61 -10.53
CA ARG A 17 11.75 -2.72 -10.49
C ARG A 17 10.47 -2.37 -11.22
N ASP A 18 9.76 -3.37 -11.73
CA ASP A 18 8.44 -3.17 -12.33
C ASP A 18 7.29 -3.23 -11.31
N PHE A 19 7.61 -3.40 -10.02
CA PHE A 19 6.63 -3.51 -8.94
C PHE A 19 7.18 -3.01 -7.61
N THR A 20 6.28 -2.85 -6.63
CA THR A 20 6.60 -2.55 -5.24
C THR A 20 5.99 -3.62 -4.34
N PRO A 21 6.78 -4.31 -3.49
CA PRO A 21 6.26 -5.20 -2.45
C PRO A 21 5.24 -4.51 -1.56
N GLN A 22 4.11 -5.15 -1.29
CA GLN A 22 3.11 -4.57 -0.39
C GLN A 22 3.64 -4.47 1.04
N ALA A 23 3.43 -3.31 1.65
CA ALA A 23 3.65 -3.13 3.07
C ALA A 23 2.65 -3.96 3.92
N GLY A 24 3.13 -4.50 5.03
CA GLY A 24 2.32 -5.19 6.05
C GLY A 24 2.87 -6.57 6.42
N THR A 25 1.97 -7.48 6.81
CA THR A 25 2.34 -8.81 7.32
C THR A 25 2.64 -9.79 6.19
N TRP A 26 3.77 -10.47 6.29
CA TRP A 26 4.22 -11.53 5.40
C TRP A 26 4.46 -12.79 6.23
N ILE A 27 4.25 -13.94 5.59
CA ILE A 27 4.35 -15.25 6.21
C ILE A 27 5.28 -16.15 5.41
N ILE A 28 5.95 -17.06 6.10
CA ILE A 28 6.65 -18.19 5.47
C ILE A 28 5.58 -19.18 5.01
N SER A 29 5.48 -19.41 3.71
CA SER A 29 4.32 -20.08 3.10
C SER A 29 4.10 -21.49 3.63
N GLU A 30 5.17 -22.23 3.89
CA GLU A 30 5.12 -23.60 4.45
C GLU A 30 4.75 -23.64 5.95
N GLU A 31 4.83 -22.51 6.67
CA GLU A 31 4.51 -22.40 8.10
C GLU A 31 3.08 -21.89 8.34
N LEU A 32 2.26 -21.68 7.30
CA LEU A 32 0.85 -21.29 7.42
C LEU A 32 -0.04 -22.50 7.74
N ASP A 33 0.01 -22.98 8.98
CA ASP A 33 -0.78 -24.13 9.45
C ASP A 33 -1.88 -23.75 10.48
N GLY A 34 -2.04 -22.45 10.74
CA GLY A 34 -3.00 -21.92 11.71
C GLY A 34 -2.53 -21.95 13.17
N LYS A 35 -1.32 -22.43 13.46
CA LYS A 35 -0.72 -22.38 14.80
C LYS A 35 0.18 -21.16 14.94
N PRO A 36 0.46 -20.71 16.19
CA PRO A 36 1.43 -19.66 16.42
C PRO A 36 2.81 -20.06 15.90
N GLY A 37 3.49 -19.13 15.24
CA GLY A 37 4.78 -19.34 14.62
C GLY A 37 5.58 -18.05 14.58
N ARG A 38 6.48 -17.97 13.60
CA ARG A 38 7.26 -16.78 13.25
C ARG A 38 6.73 -16.16 11.96
N GLY A 39 7.15 -14.94 11.67
CA GLY A 39 6.76 -14.26 10.45
C GLY A 39 7.40 -12.91 10.34
N LEU A 40 6.90 -12.15 9.37
CA LEU A 40 7.55 -10.94 8.88
C LEU A 40 6.56 -9.78 8.87
N ALA A 41 7.06 -8.59 9.18
CA ALA A 41 6.48 -7.35 8.74
C ALA A 41 7.45 -6.70 7.77
N ILE A 42 7.02 -6.44 6.55
CA ILE A 42 7.84 -5.84 5.50
C ILE A 42 7.23 -4.50 5.12
N ASP A 43 8.07 -3.49 4.97
CA ASP A 43 7.73 -2.20 4.44
C ASP A 43 8.81 -1.75 3.44
N VAL A 44 8.39 -1.40 2.24
CA VAL A 44 9.29 -0.94 1.17
C VAL A 44 8.78 0.41 0.70
N GLN A 45 9.63 1.44 0.83
CA GLN A 45 9.34 2.78 0.32
C GLN A 45 10.53 3.21 -0.55
N GLY A 46 10.20 3.55 -1.80
CA GLY A 46 11.15 3.59 -2.91
C GLY A 46 12.17 2.47 -2.82
N ASN A 47 13.44 2.78 -2.60
CA ASN A 47 14.50 1.75 -2.59
C ASN A 47 14.87 1.20 -1.19
N THR A 48 14.28 1.74 -0.12
CA THR A 48 14.56 1.30 1.25
C THR A 48 13.60 0.20 1.68
N LEU A 49 14.15 -0.94 2.11
CA LEU A 49 13.41 -1.97 2.82
C LEU A 49 13.61 -1.80 4.34
N PHE A 50 12.52 -1.96 5.07
CA PHE A 50 12.49 -2.15 6.50
C PHE A 50 11.70 -3.42 6.81
N MET A 51 12.34 -4.37 7.46
CA MET A 51 11.75 -5.65 7.81
C MET A 51 11.93 -5.94 9.29
N GLN A 52 10.85 -6.40 9.91
CA GLN A 52 10.86 -6.90 11.29
C GLN A 52 10.46 -8.37 11.26
N VAL A 53 11.18 -9.19 12.01
CA VAL A 53 10.92 -10.62 12.16
C VAL A 53 10.47 -10.85 13.59
N PHE A 54 9.25 -11.33 13.80
CA PHE A 54 8.88 -11.90 15.10
C PHE A 54 9.19 -13.39 15.08
N GLY A 55 9.81 -13.88 16.15
CA GLY A 55 10.23 -15.27 16.23
C GLY A 55 10.67 -15.64 17.63
N TYR A 56 11.52 -16.65 17.73
CA TYR A 56 11.91 -17.22 19.01
C TYR A 56 13.42 -17.39 19.11
N GLU A 57 13.94 -17.28 20.32
CA GLU A 57 15.29 -17.69 20.67
C GLU A 57 15.37 -19.22 20.81
N LYS A 58 16.59 -19.77 20.85
CA LYS A 58 16.79 -21.24 20.99
C LYS A 58 16.20 -21.83 22.26
N ASN A 59 16.03 -21.02 23.31
CA ASN A 59 15.39 -21.42 24.56
C ASN A 59 13.85 -21.35 24.51
N GLY A 60 13.27 -20.90 23.39
CA GLY A 60 11.84 -20.75 23.19
C GLY A 60 11.28 -19.38 23.57
N ASP A 61 12.08 -18.45 24.10
CA ASP A 61 11.59 -17.11 24.42
C ASP A 61 11.24 -16.35 23.13
N ALA A 62 10.11 -15.62 23.16
CA ALA A 62 9.77 -14.72 22.06
C ALA A 62 10.81 -13.60 21.95
N THR A 63 11.21 -13.29 20.73
CA THR A 63 12.16 -12.23 20.40
C THR A 63 11.76 -11.57 19.09
N PHE A 64 12.47 -10.52 18.71
CA PHE A 64 12.34 -9.93 17.39
C PHE A 64 13.69 -9.53 16.81
N TYR A 65 13.71 -9.42 15.49
CA TYR A 65 14.86 -8.97 14.74
C TYR A 65 14.45 -7.86 13.77
N MET A 66 15.41 -7.02 13.38
CA MET A 66 15.19 -5.97 12.40
C MET A 66 16.27 -6.03 11.33
N ALA A 67 15.86 -5.91 10.07
CA ALA A 67 16.76 -5.71 8.94
C ALA A 67 16.30 -4.48 8.16
N THR A 68 17.25 -3.61 7.81
CA THR A 68 16.99 -2.47 6.94
C THR A 68 18.14 -2.29 5.97
N GLY A 69 17.84 -1.82 4.77
CA GLY A 69 18.85 -1.52 3.77
C GLY A 69 18.24 -1.13 2.44
N GLN A 70 19.11 -0.94 1.46
CA GLN A 70 18.73 -0.60 0.10
C GLN A 70 18.52 -1.87 -0.72
N MET A 71 17.45 -1.89 -1.51
CA MET A 71 17.20 -2.97 -2.46
C MET A 71 18.11 -2.83 -3.68
N ASP A 72 18.55 -3.96 -4.24
CA ASP A 72 19.21 -4.05 -5.54
C ASP A 72 18.33 -4.90 -6.48
N GLY A 73 17.68 -4.22 -7.43
CA GLY A 73 16.59 -4.82 -8.18
C GLY A 73 15.51 -5.33 -7.22
N ASN A 74 15.18 -6.61 -7.31
CA ASN A 74 14.16 -7.25 -6.47
C ASN A 74 14.71 -7.88 -5.18
N THR A 75 16.01 -7.75 -4.92
CA THR A 75 16.69 -8.49 -3.85
C THR A 75 17.31 -7.53 -2.85
N ILE A 76 17.41 -7.97 -1.60
CA ILE A 76 18.23 -7.31 -0.58
C ILE A 76 18.94 -8.35 0.27
N THR A 77 20.17 -8.05 0.65
CA THR A 77 20.90 -8.76 1.71
C THR A 77 21.28 -7.74 2.77
N ALA A 78 20.83 -7.95 4.00
CA ALA A 78 21.04 -7.02 5.11
C ALA A 78 21.33 -7.77 6.42
N PRO A 79 22.08 -7.18 7.36
CA PRO A 79 22.27 -7.78 8.68
C PRO A 79 20.92 -7.83 9.41
N LEU A 80 20.63 -8.98 10.00
CA LEU A 80 19.44 -9.19 10.81
C LEU A 80 19.82 -8.88 12.26
N ASN A 81 19.47 -7.70 12.77
CA ASN A 81 19.96 -7.19 14.05
C ASN A 81 19.01 -7.53 15.21
N ARG A 82 19.61 -7.75 16.39
CA ARG A 82 18.92 -7.89 17.67
C ARG A 82 19.07 -6.63 18.50
N TYR A 83 18.15 -6.46 19.44
CA TYR A 83 18.15 -5.34 20.37
C TYR A 83 17.74 -5.81 21.76
N SER A 84 18.23 -5.12 22.79
CA SER A 84 17.89 -5.41 24.18
C SER A 84 17.74 -4.14 25.01
N GLY A 85 17.08 -4.27 26.17
CA GLY A 85 17.00 -3.22 27.18
C GLY A 85 16.17 -2.01 26.80
N GLY A 86 15.24 -2.10 25.85
CA GLY A 86 14.35 -0.98 25.52
C GLY A 86 13.11 -0.90 26.41
N ARG A 87 12.15 -0.07 25.98
CA ARG A 87 10.92 0.24 26.72
C ARG A 87 9.91 -0.92 26.74
N SER A 88 9.49 -1.32 27.94
CA SER A 88 8.35 -2.24 28.15
C SER A 88 7.03 -1.48 28.29
N PHE A 89 5.91 -2.18 28.17
CA PHE A 89 4.59 -1.59 28.43
C PHE A 89 4.49 -0.97 29.83
N GLY A 90 3.94 0.23 29.91
CA GLY A 90 3.77 1.00 31.15
C GLY A 90 5.04 1.53 31.80
N SER A 91 6.22 1.26 31.23
CA SER A 91 7.50 1.74 31.78
C SER A 91 7.84 3.17 31.35
N ALA A 92 8.82 3.76 32.04
CA ALA A 92 9.42 5.02 31.64
C ALA A 92 10.11 4.90 30.25
N ALA A 93 10.26 6.03 29.56
CA ALA A 93 10.95 6.07 28.28
C ALA A 93 12.38 5.50 28.40
N ARG A 94 12.75 4.60 27.49
CA ARG A 94 14.03 3.90 27.49
C ARG A 94 14.42 3.52 26.07
N ASP A 95 15.61 3.98 25.66
CA ASP A 95 16.24 3.57 24.40
C ASP A 95 16.74 2.12 24.54
N ALA A 96 16.61 1.34 23.49
CA ALA A 96 17.25 0.04 23.40
C ALA A 96 18.70 0.17 22.93
N VAL A 97 19.45 -0.92 23.07
CA VAL A 97 20.80 -1.06 22.51
C VAL A 97 20.82 -2.21 21.51
N GLU A 98 21.65 -2.08 20.48
CA GLU A 98 21.92 -3.18 19.55
C GLU A 98 22.66 -4.30 20.29
N ASP A 99 22.23 -5.53 20.08
CA ASP A 99 22.72 -6.75 20.74
C ASP A 99 23.23 -7.78 19.71
N GLY A 100 23.97 -7.25 18.73
CA GLY A 100 24.57 -8.02 17.64
C GLY A 100 23.57 -8.55 16.62
N SER A 101 24.02 -9.54 15.84
CA SER A 101 23.26 -10.12 14.73
C SER A 101 23.51 -11.63 14.61
N PRO A 102 22.48 -12.47 14.40
CA PRO A 102 22.65 -13.86 13.95
C PRO A 102 23.29 -14.02 12.55
N GLY A 103 23.37 -12.94 11.75
CA GLY A 103 23.91 -12.95 10.40
C GLY A 103 23.04 -12.18 9.41
N ASN A 104 23.31 -12.34 8.12
CA ASN A 104 22.55 -11.67 7.07
C ASN A 104 21.29 -12.45 6.69
N VAL A 105 20.21 -11.71 6.45
CA VAL A 105 19.01 -12.21 5.79
C VAL A 105 19.04 -11.76 4.33
N THR A 106 18.66 -12.66 3.43
CA THR A 106 18.44 -12.33 2.01
C THR A 106 16.96 -12.45 1.70
N VAL A 107 16.37 -11.43 1.08
CA VAL A 107 14.97 -11.44 0.62
C VAL A 107 14.98 -11.17 -0.88
N SER A 108 14.23 -11.96 -1.64
CA SER A 108 14.06 -11.77 -3.08
C SER A 108 12.58 -11.76 -3.44
N PHE A 109 12.08 -10.67 -4.03
CA PHE A 109 10.69 -10.58 -4.42
C PHE A 109 10.49 -11.06 -5.85
N ALA A 110 9.49 -11.92 -6.06
CA ALA A 110 9.04 -12.29 -7.40
C ALA A 110 8.05 -11.25 -7.95
N ASN A 111 7.20 -10.71 -7.06
CA ASN A 111 6.19 -9.70 -7.35
C ASN A 111 5.78 -8.99 -6.04
N GLY A 112 4.74 -8.15 -6.11
CA GLY A 112 4.26 -7.39 -4.96
C GLY A 112 3.69 -8.21 -3.80
N LEU A 113 3.40 -9.50 -3.99
CA LEU A 113 2.72 -10.39 -3.02
C LEU A 113 3.50 -11.66 -2.68
N GLN A 114 4.56 -11.99 -3.41
CA GLN A 114 5.30 -13.25 -3.30
C GLN A 114 6.81 -13.01 -3.42
N GLY A 115 7.58 -13.85 -2.72
CA GLY A 115 9.03 -13.85 -2.80
C GLY A 115 9.63 -15.04 -2.05
N THR A 116 10.92 -14.94 -1.78
CA THR A 116 11.68 -15.86 -0.95
C THR A 116 12.42 -15.10 0.15
N VAL A 117 12.69 -15.81 1.24
CA VAL A 117 13.59 -15.35 2.31
C VAL A 117 14.58 -16.45 2.65
N GLN A 118 15.83 -16.07 2.88
CA GLN A 118 16.85 -16.92 3.46
C GLN A 118 17.33 -16.28 4.76
N PHE A 119 17.00 -16.91 5.89
CA PHE A 119 17.51 -16.51 7.19
C PHE A 119 18.92 -17.06 7.45
N PRO A 120 19.69 -16.46 8.37
CA PRO A 120 20.98 -17.00 8.78
C PRO A 120 20.86 -18.46 9.24
N GLY A 121 21.62 -19.36 8.60
CA GLY A 121 21.63 -20.78 8.93
C GLY A 121 20.41 -21.57 8.46
N GLU A 122 19.60 -21.01 7.56
CA GLU A 122 18.47 -21.69 6.93
C GLU A 122 18.61 -21.73 5.40
N GLU A 123 17.94 -22.70 4.79
CA GLU A 123 17.72 -22.71 3.35
C GLU A 123 16.76 -21.58 2.95
N GLU A 124 16.79 -21.22 1.68
CA GLU A 124 15.80 -20.30 1.13
C GLU A 124 14.40 -20.93 1.16
N VAL A 125 13.41 -20.17 1.64
CA VAL A 125 12.01 -20.59 1.71
C VAL A 125 11.08 -19.54 1.11
N ALA A 126 9.92 -19.97 0.61
CA ALA A 126 8.93 -19.07 0.04
C ALA A 126 8.23 -18.23 1.10
N ILE A 127 7.98 -16.96 0.78
CA ILE A 127 7.16 -16.04 1.57
C ILE A 127 6.03 -15.46 0.73
N GLN A 128 4.93 -15.13 1.39
CA GLN A 128 3.78 -14.49 0.76
C GLN A 128 3.11 -13.48 1.68
N ARG A 129 2.43 -12.51 1.06
CA ARG A 129 1.61 -11.53 1.78
C ARG A 129 0.48 -12.23 2.52
N PHE A 130 0.35 -11.97 3.82
CA PHE A 130 -0.73 -12.52 4.64
C PHE A 130 -2.06 -11.84 4.31
N HIS A 131 -3.05 -12.63 3.89
CA HIS A 131 -4.37 -12.14 3.53
C HIS A 131 -5.33 -12.20 4.72
N MET A 132 -6.01 -11.09 4.99
CA MET A 132 -7.03 -11.00 6.04
C MET A 132 -8.34 -10.48 5.48
N GLN A 133 -9.45 -10.93 6.07
CA GLN A 133 -10.80 -10.47 5.74
C GLN A 133 -11.78 -10.74 6.88
N SER A 134 -12.69 -9.79 7.13
CA SER A 134 -13.73 -9.92 8.16
C SER A 134 -15.05 -10.45 7.59
N ALA A 135 -15.88 -11.03 8.45
CA ALA A 135 -17.24 -11.45 8.06
C ALA A 135 -18.14 -10.24 7.77
N GLU A 136 -17.96 -9.12 8.47
CA GLU A 136 -18.71 -7.87 8.22
C GLU A 136 -18.31 -7.23 6.90
N PHE A 137 -17.02 -7.26 6.56
CA PHE A 137 -16.56 -6.88 5.22
C PHE A 137 -17.27 -7.75 4.18
N LYS A 138 -17.39 -9.05 4.46
CA LYS A 138 -18.12 -9.96 3.58
C LYS A 138 -19.58 -9.60 3.38
N ASP A 139 -20.30 -9.47 4.48
CA ASP A 139 -21.71 -9.12 4.47
C ASP A 139 -21.97 -7.78 3.75
N ARG A 140 -21.10 -6.78 3.97
CA ARG A 140 -21.23 -5.43 3.39
C ARG A 140 -21.28 -5.45 1.86
N TYR A 141 -20.34 -6.10 1.20
CA TYR A 141 -20.25 -6.05 -0.26
C TYR A 141 -21.11 -7.11 -0.95
N TRP A 142 -21.21 -8.31 -0.36
CA TRP A 142 -21.88 -9.43 -1.03
C TRP A 142 -23.35 -9.58 -0.67
N VAL A 143 -23.73 -9.39 0.60
CA VAL A 143 -25.12 -9.55 1.04
C VAL A 143 -25.88 -8.22 0.93
N LYS A 144 -25.30 -7.14 1.44
CA LYS A 144 -25.86 -5.78 1.41
C LYS A 144 -25.67 -5.06 0.08
N ARG A 145 -25.11 -5.74 -0.93
CA ARG A 145 -24.96 -5.28 -2.31
C ARG A 145 -24.27 -3.92 -2.43
N ARG A 146 -23.33 -3.61 -1.53
CA ARG A 146 -22.52 -2.39 -1.65
C ARG A 146 -21.52 -2.53 -2.79
N SER A 147 -21.12 -1.40 -3.35
CA SER A 147 -20.17 -1.34 -4.45
C SER A 147 -18.74 -1.12 -3.95
N ARG A 148 -17.77 -1.78 -4.58
CA ARG A 148 -16.35 -1.44 -4.50
C ARG A 148 -15.97 -0.58 -5.70
N LYS A 149 -15.16 0.45 -5.46
CA LYS A 149 -14.73 1.41 -6.48
C LYS A 149 -13.22 1.32 -6.69
N PHE A 150 -12.81 1.36 -7.95
CA PHE A 150 -11.41 1.23 -8.35
C PHE A 150 -11.06 2.25 -9.41
N ILE A 151 -9.80 2.67 -9.43
CA ILE A 151 -9.17 3.29 -10.59
C ILE A 151 -8.21 2.25 -11.16
N VAL A 152 -8.32 1.97 -12.44
CA VAL A 152 -7.46 1.00 -13.12
C VAL A 152 -6.95 1.56 -14.44
N SER A 153 -5.84 1.00 -14.90
CA SER A 153 -5.23 1.31 -16.18
C SER A 153 -4.61 0.07 -16.81
N ALA A 154 -4.50 0.09 -18.14
CA ALA A 154 -3.64 -0.78 -18.91
C ALA A 154 -2.91 0.04 -19.96
N VAL A 155 -1.64 -0.31 -20.19
CA VAL A 155 -0.79 0.29 -21.23
C VAL A 155 -0.39 -0.80 -22.21
N ASP A 156 -0.25 -0.42 -23.47
CA ASP A 156 0.30 -1.32 -24.48
C ASP A 156 1.83 -1.36 -24.43
N ALA A 157 2.43 -2.14 -25.34
CA ALA A 157 3.87 -2.30 -25.44
C ALA A 157 4.60 -0.98 -25.80
N ASP A 158 3.93 -0.05 -26.48
CA ASP A 158 4.45 1.25 -26.87
C ASP A 158 4.24 2.33 -25.78
N ARG A 159 3.79 1.89 -24.59
CA ARG A 159 3.46 2.73 -23.42
C ARG A 159 2.35 3.74 -23.72
N GLN A 160 1.54 3.49 -24.74
CA GLN A 160 0.32 4.25 -24.97
C GLN A 160 -0.77 3.73 -24.04
N MET A 161 -1.67 4.62 -23.65
CA MET A 161 -2.85 4.22 -22.88
C MET A 161 -3.71 3.35 -23.78
N ALA A 162 -3.83 2.07 -23.45
CA ALA A 162 -4.83 1.22 -24.06
C ALA A 162 -6.18 1.35 -23.35
N PHE A 163 -6.14 1.61 -22.04
CA PHE A 163 -7.33 1.70 -21.21
C PHE A 163 -7.06 2.42 -19.88
N PHE A 164 -8.02 3.23 -19.46
CA PHE A 164 -8.11 3.78 -18.12
C PHE A 164 -9.59 3.87 -17.74
N ALA A 165 -9.95 3.48 -16.52
CA ALA A 165 -11.32 3.60 -16.08
C ALA A 165 -11.47 3.67 -14.57
N ASN A 166 -12.56 4.33 -14.18
CA ASN A 166 -13.21 4.11 -12.91
C ASN A 166 -14.10 2.87 -13.02
N MET A 167 -13.84 1.87 -12.19
CA MET A 167 -14.66 0.68 -12.09
C MET A 167 -15.50 0.71 -10.82
N SER A 168 -16.73 0.21 -10.93
CA SER A 168 -17.63 -0.03 -9.82
C SER A 168 -18.14 -1.46 -9.89
N LEU A 169 -17.75 -2.29 -8.93
CA LEU A 169 -18.21 -3.68 -8.81
C LEU A 169 -19.23 -3.79 -7.68
N SER A 170 -20.41 -4.33 -7.97
CA SER A 170 -21.46 -4.57 -6.98
C SER A 170 -22.27 -5.82 -7.31
N ALA A 171 -22.95 -6.41 -6.34
CA ALA A 171 -23.97 -7.42 -6.64
C ALA A 171 -25.06 -6.83 -7.56
N SER A 172 -25.52 -7.61 -8.54
CA SER A 172 -26.56 -7.15 -9.47
C SER A 172 -27.90 -6.95 -8.76
N ALA A 173 -28.62 -5.88 -9.14
CA ALA A 173 -30.00 -5.66 -8.72
C ALA A 173 -31.00 -6.57 -9.45
N THR A 174 -30.65 -7.04 -10.65
CA THR A 174 -31.48 -7.95 -11.45
C THR A 174 -31.43 -9.36 -10.84
N PRO A 175 -32.59 -9.96 -10.46
CA PRO A 175 -32.63 -11.33 -9.94
C PRO A 175 -31.97 -12.33 -10.89
N GLY A 176 -31.14 -13.22 -10.35
CA GLY A 176 -30.44 -14.26 -11.12
C GLY A 176 -29.16 -13.80 -11.84
N ARG A 177 -28.89 -12.49 -11.96
CA ARG A 177 -27.57 -11.98 -12.35
C ARG A 177 -26.64 -11.98 -11.14
N GLY A 178 -25.39 -12.39 -11.34
CA GLY A 178 -24.35 -12.43 -10.31
C GLY A 178 -23.89 -11.04 -9.90
N MET A 179 -22.63 -10.69 -10.20
CA MET A 179 -22.12 -9.35 -9.94
C MET A 179 -22.09 -8.54 -11.22
N LEU A 180 -22.32 -7.24 -11.07
CA LEU A 180 -22.29 -6.26 -12.14
C LEU A 180 -21.09 -5.34 -11.94
N MET A 181 -20.24 -5.25 -12.96
CA MET A 181 -19.21 -4.22 -13.04
C MET A 181 -19.66 -3.13 -14.02
N THR A 182 -19.62 -1.89 -13.55
CA THR A 182 -19.78 -0.71 -14.40
C THR A 182 -18.42 -0.04 -14.55
N LEU A 183 -18.01 0.15 -15.79
CA LEU A 183 -16.78 0.82 -16.16
C LEU A 183 -17.15 2.19 -16.71
N ARG A 184 -16.48 3.23 -16.22
CA ARG A 184 -16.63 4.60 -16.71
C ARG A 184 -15.26 5.22 -16.92
N ASP A 185 -14.96 5.68 -18.12
CA ASP A 185 -13.80 6.53 -18.34
C ASP A 185 -14.08 7.96 -17.84
N ILE A 186 -13.05 8.64 -17.32
CA ILE A 186 -13.18 9.95 -16.67
C ILE A 186 -13.51 11.12 -17.62
N PRO A 187 -13.34 11.06 -18.97
CA PRO A 187 -13.98 11.99 -19.88
C PRO A 187 -15.43 11.62 -20.25
N GLY A 188 -15.95 10.46 -19.81
CA GLY A 188 -17.39 10.16 -19.82
C GLY A 188 -17.95 9.37 -21.01
N ASP A 189 -17.12 9.00 -21.99
CA ASP A 189 -17.58 8.35 -23.23
C ASP A 189 -17.66 6.82 -23.12
N LEU A 190 -16.72 6.17 -22.42
CA LEU A 190 -16.81 4.73 -22.17
C LEU A 190 -17.78 4.47 -21.01
N ARG A 191 -18.90 3.82 -21.30
CA ARG A 191 -19.81 3.24 -20.30
C ARG A 191 -20.09 1.80 -20.66
N GLN A 192 -19.39 0.89 -19.99
CA GLN A 192 -19.56 -0.54 -20.25
C GLN A 192 -20.07 -1.24 -18.99
N ARG A 193 -21.01 -2.16 -19.19
CA ARG A 193 -21.52 -3.06 -18.15
C ARG A 193 -21.01 -4.46 -18.42
N MET A 194 -20.50 -5.12 -17.38
CA MET A 194 -19.99 -6.48 -17.46
C MET A 194 -20.65 -7.35 -16.39
N ASP A 195 -20.99 -8.57 -16.76
CA ASP A 195 -21.40 -9.62 -15.85
C ASP A 195 -20.13 -10.27 -15.31
N CYS A 196 -20.04 -10.38 -14.00
CA CYS A 196 -18.85 -10.83 -13.30
C CYS A 196 -19.16 -12.03 -12.42
N GLU A 197 -18.30 -13.04 -12.54
CA GLU A 197 -18.29 -14.21 -11.69
C GLU A 197 -17.14 -14.10 -10.70
N ARG A 198 -17.41 -14.40 -9.42
CA ARG A 198 -16.36 -14.48 -8.40
C ARG A 198 -15.80 -15.89 -8.42
N LEU A 199 -14.49 -16.02 -8.36
CA LEU A 199 -13.87 -17.31 -8.08
C LEU A 199 -14.10 -17.65 -6.60
N ASP A 200 -14.59 -18.85 -6.30
CA ASP A 200 -15.04 -19.23 -4.97
C ASP A 200 -14.05 -18.88 -3.85
N GLY A 201 -14.53 -18.12 -2.87
CA GLY A 201 -13.77 -17.72 -1.69
C GLY A 201 -12.64 -16.70 -1.91
N ARG A 202 -12.39 -16.26 -3.16
CA ARG A 202 -11.29 -15.34 -3.51
C ARG A 202 -11.81 -14.00 -4.03
N ASP A 203 -11.06 -12.92 -3.79
CA ASP A 203 -11.32 -11.60 -4.38
C ASP A 203 -10.81 -11.55 -5.84
N VAL A 204 -11.26 -12.52 -6.62
CA VAL A 204 -10.90 -12.75 -8.03
C VAL A 204 -12.17 -12.80 -8.86
N TYR A 205 -12.19 -12.04 -9.95
CA TYR A 205 -13.37 -11.77 -10.74
C TYR A 205 -13.07 -11.96 -12.22
N THR A 206 -13.91 -12.75 -12.89
CA THR A 206 -13.91 -12.84 -14.36
C THR A 206 -15.15 -12.15 -14.87
N CYS A 207 -14.98 -11.15 -15.72
CA CYS A 207 -16.03 -10.28 -16.19
C CYS A 207 -16.14 -10.33 -17.72
N LYS A 208 -17.37 -10.39 -18.23
CA LYS A 208 -17.69 -10.36 -19.66
C LYS A 208 -18.75 -9.29 -19.95
N PRO A 209 -18.70 -8.62 -21.11
CA PRO A 209 -19.71 -7.62 -21.49
C PRO A 209 -21.13 -8.20 -21.47
N ILE A 210 -22.07 -7.46 -20.89
CA ILE A 210 -23.51 -7.82 -20.85
C ILE A 210 -24.21 -7.48 -22.15
N ASP A 211 -23.90 -6.30 -22.66
CA ASP A 211 -24.32 -5.80 -23.98
C ASP A 211 -23.00 -5.64 -24.76
N GLY A 212 -23.01 -5.70 -26.10
CA GLY A 212 -21.81 -5.58 -26.96
C GLY A 212 -21.04 -4.24 -26.88
N GLY A 213 -21.19 -3.51 -25.77
CA GLY A 213 -20.72 -2.15 -25.55
C GLY A 213 -21.45 -1.17 -26.46
N LEU A 214 -21.46 0.11 -26.09
CA LEU A 214 -21.30 1.10 -27.15
C LEU A 214 -19.79 1.17 -27.35
N PRO A 215 -19.24 0.55 -28.42
CA PRO A 215 -17.81 0.68 -28.69
C PRO A 215 -17.50 2.17 -28.77
N THR A 216 -16.58 2.61 -27.93
CA THR A 216 -15.95 3.92 -28.10
C THR A 216 -14.76 3.75 -29.02
N GLU A 217 -14.30 4.84 -29.64
CA GLU A 217 -13.06 4.83 -30.42
C GLU A 217 -11.82 4.51 -29.55
N GLN A 218 -11.94 4.52 -28.22
CA GLN A 218 -10.80 4.45 -27.28
C GLN A 218 -10.54 3.06 -26.71
N ALA A 219 -11.56 2.25 -26.40
CA ALA A 219 -11.39 0.85 -25.99
C ALA A 219 -12.70 0.06 -26.08
N ASN A 220 -12.66 -1.15 -26.63
CA ASN A 220 -13.76 -2.12 -26.58
C ASN A 220 -13.34 -3.37 -25.79
N ILE A 221 -13.62 -3.39 -24.49
CA ILE A 221 -13.21 -4.50 -23.60
C ILE A 221 -14.04 -5.74 -23.91
N GLN A 222 -13.36 -6.84 -24.23
CA GLN A 222 -13.97 -8.15 -24.51
C GLN A 222 -14.07 -9.03 -23.27
N SER A 223 -13.08 -8.93 -22.39
CA SER A 223 -13.03 -9.66 -21.14
C SER A 223 -12.13 -8.94 -20.14
N LEU A 224 -12.36 -9.17 -18.85
CA LEU A 224 -11.54 -8.63 -17.78
C LEU A 224 -11.40 -9.70 -16.69
N ARG A 225 -10.17 -10.01 -16.29
CA ARG A 225 -9.89 -10.75 -15.07
C ARG A 225 -9.29 -9.78 -14.05
N LEU A 226 -9.92 -9.64 -12.89
CA LEU A 226 -9.56 -8.66 -11.88
C LEU A 226 -9.35 -9.34 -10.54
N HIS A 227 -8.24 -9.01 -9.88
CA HIS A 227 -7.85 -9.48 -8.57
C HIS A 227 -7.71 -8.29 -7.63
N ILE A 228 -8.18 -8.43 -6.39
CA ILE A 228 -8.07 -7.38 -5.39
C ILE A 228 -7.25 -7.90 -4.21
N ALA A 229 -6.12 -7.26 -3.94
CA ALA A 229 -5.23 -7.59 -2.85
C ALA A 229 -5.00 -6.35 -1.98
N GLY A 230 -5.76 -6.24 -0.88
CA GLY A 230 -5.75 -5.04 -0.05
C GLY A 230 -6.22 -3.82 -0.83
N ILE A 231 -5.36 -2.81 -0.97
CA ILE A 231 -5.64 -1.61 -1.77
C ILE A 231 -5.28 -1.77 -3.24
N ASP A 232 -4.49 -2.76 -3.62
CA ASP A 232 -4.06 -2.95 -5.01
C ASP A 232 -5.09 -3.76 -5.81
N VAL A 233 -5.20 -3.40 -7.08
CA VAL A 233 -5.96 -4.14 -8.09
C VAL A 233 -5.00 -4.56 -9.20
N TYR A 234 -5.06 -5.81 -9.62
CA TYR A 234 -4.25 -6.33 -10.71
C TYR A 234 -5.03 -7.35 -11.53
N GLY A 235 -4.54 -7.73 -12.71
CA GLY A 235 -5.23 -8.70 -13.55
C GLY A 235 -4.87 -8.62 -15.01
N THR A 236 -5.81 -9.01 -15.86
CA THR A 236 -5.71 -8.89 -17.33
C THR A 236 -6.98 -8.27 -17.91
N VAL A 237 -6.82 -7.55 -19.02
CA VAL A 237 -7.92 -7.02 -19.82
C VAL A 237 -7.70 -7.40 -21.28
N ASP A 238 -8.73 -7.91 -21.93
CA ASP A 238 -8.74 -8.14 -23.38
C ASP A 238 -9.44 -6.97 -24.05
N ILE A 239 -8.73 -6.23 -24.91
CA ILE A 239 -9.25 -5.07 -25.62
C ILE A 239 -9.26 -5.38 -27.12
N LEU A 240 -10.39 -5.11 -27.76
CA LEU A 240 -10.51 -5.12 -29.22
C LEU A 240 -10.19 -3.73 -29.76
N SER A 241 -9.08 -3.60 -30.48
CA SER A 241 -8.66 -2.37 -31.17
C SER A 241 -8.35 -2.67 -32.63
N ASN A 242 -8.91 -1.89 -33.56
CA ASN A 242 -8.74 -2.08 -35.01
C ASN A 242 -9.03 -3.52 -35.50
N GLY A 243 -9.95 -4.24 -34.86
CA GLY A 243 -10.31 -5.62 -35.20
C GLY A 243 -9.35 -6.69 -34.65
N VAL A 244 -8.33 -6.31 -33.89
CA VAL A 244 -7.40 -7.24 -33.22
C VAL A 244 -7.65 -7.22 -31.72
N SER A 245 -7.84 -8.40 -31.14
CA SER A 245 -7.92 -8.55 -29.68
C SER A 245 -6.51 -8.61 -29.10
N GLN A 246 -6.22 -7.75 -28.12
CA GLN A 246 -4.97 -7.72 -27.39
C GLN A 246 -5.23 -7.91 -25.91
N GLN A 247 -4.51 -8.85 -25.29
CA GLN A 247 -4.52 -9.02 -23.85
C GLN A 247 -3.44 -8.14 -23.22
N LEU A 248 -3.81 -7.37 -22.20
CA LEU A 248 -2.93 -6.44 -21.50
C LEU A 248 -2.96 -6.67 -19.99
N PRO A 249 -1.85 -6.43 -19.28
CA PRO A 249 -1.86 -6.41 -17.82
C PRO A 249 -2.69 -5.25 -17.31
N LEU A 250 -3.54 -5.54 -16.33
CA LEU A 250 -4.32 -4.57 -15.60
C LEU A 250 -3.61 -4.23 -14.29
N GLN A 251 -3.55 -2.95 -13.97
CA GLN A 251 -3.12 -2.46 -12.66
C GLN A 251 -4.04 -1.36 -12.16
N GLY A 252 -4.13 -1.20 -10.85
CA GLY A 252 -4.94 -0.15 -10.27
C GLY A 252 -5.00 -0.22 -8.75
N ILE A 253 -5.95 0.53 -8.22
CA ILE A 253 -6.13 0.73 -6.79
C ILE A 253 -7.61 0.72 -6.42
N THR A 254 -7.93 0.13 -5.28
CA THR A 254 -9.21 0.29 -4.60
C THR A 254 -9.24 1.67 -3.99
N VAL A 255 -10.24 2.46 -4.39
CA VAL A 255 -10.42 3.85 -3.95
C VAL A 255 -11.33 3.91 -2.73
N ALA A 256 -12.49 3.29 -2.86
CA ALA A 256 -13.57 3.43 -1.89
C ALA A 256 -14.51 2.24 -1.94
N GLY A 257 -15.37 2.14 -0.93
CA GLY A 257 -16.52 1.25 -0.94
C GLY A 257 -17.77 1.93 -0.39
N GLY A 258 -18.95 1.58 -0.94
CA GLY A 258 -20.21 2.21 -0.55
C GLY A 258 -21.33 2.15 -1.58
N GLY A 259 -22.24 3.13 -1.56
CA GLY A 259 -23.44 3.19 -2.42
C GLY A 259 -23.21 3.69 -3.86
N GLU A 260 -24.30 3.99 -4.57
CA GLU A 260 -24.36 4.29 -6.02
C GLU A 260 -23.91 5.70 -6.43
N VAL A 261 -22.71 6.17 -6.02
CA VAL A 261 -22.16 7.46 -6.51
C VAL A 261 -20.87 7.26 -7.30
N SER A 262 -20.55 8.22 -8.18
CA SER A 262 -19.30 8.27 -8.97
C SER A 262 -18.09 8.52 -8.07
N ILE A 263 -16.89 8.17 -8.55
CA ILE A 263 -15.61 8.47 -7.87
C ILE A 263 -15.42 9.98 -7.62
N THR A 264 -16.18 10.83 -8.34
CA THR A 264 -16.18 12.29 -8.26
C THR A 264 -17.23 12.90 -7.30
N GLY A 265 -18.05 12.10 -6.60
CA GLY A 265 -19.14 12.60 -5.74
C GLY A 265 -19.16 12.04 -4.32
N CYS A 266 -19.63 12.83 -3.35
CA CYS A 266 -19.54 12.53 -1.91
C CYS A 266 -20.60 11.59 -1.32
N GLY A 267 -21.78 11.46 -1.93
CA GLY A 267 -22.99 11.05 -1.22
C GLY A 267 -23.07 9.60 -0.73
N SER A 268 -22.04 8.75 -0.90
CA SER A 268 -22.19 7.33 -0.60
C SER A 268 -20.95 6.54 -0.21
N PHE A 269 -19.78 7.15 0.01
CA PHE A 269 -18.60 6.41 0.47
C PHE A 269 -18.77 6.05 1.95
N ILE A 270 -18.72 4.75 2.22
CA ILE A 270 -18.67 4.19 3.57
C ILE A 270 -17.21 4.08 3.97
N ASP A 271 -16.38 3.52 3.09
CA ASP A 271 -14.94 3.36 3.28
C ASP A 271 -14.15 4.12 2.22
N ALA A 272 -13.03 4.73 2.60
CA ALA A 272 -12.02 5.29 1.72
C ALA A 272 -10.67 4.60 1.97
N TYR A 273 -10.08 4.04 0.91
CA TYR A 273 -8.84 3.28 0.96
C TYR A 273 -7.64 4.05 0.44
N VAL A 274 -7.86 5.14 -0.29
CA VAL A 274 -6.82 6.11 -0.67
C VAL A 274 -7.42 7.50 -0.84
N GLY A 275 -6.66 8.51 -0.40
CA GLY A 275 -7.00 9.94 -0.35
C GLY A 275 -8.40 10.31 0.15
N TYR A 276 -8.75 11.59 0.01
CA TYR A 276 -9.98 12.15 0.56
C TYR A 276 -10.76 12.96 -0.48
N PRO A 277 -12.00 12.60 -0.79
CA PRO A 277 -12.88 13.45 -1.57
C PRO A 277 -13.33 14.63 -0.70
N ARG A 278 -13.06 15.87 -1.15
CA ARG A 278 -13.39 17.09 -0.38
C ARG A 278 -14.88 17.12 -0.05
N ASN A 279 -15.22 17.51 1.18
CA ASN A 279 -16.58 17.62 1.72
C ASN A 279 -17.32 16.28 1.94
N CYS A 280 -16.60 15.15 2.08
CA CYS A 280 -17.22 13.87 2.40
C CYS A 280 -16.61 13.27 3.69
N ASN A 281 -17.37 12.61 4.55
CA ASN A 281 -16.86 12.03 5.81
C ASN A 281 -16.81 10.47 5.80
N PRO A 282 -16.07 9.82 4.88
CA PRO A 282 -15.96 8.36 4.87
C PRO A 282 -15.06 7.86 6.00
N VAL A 283 -15.23 6.58 6.36
CA VAL A 283 -14.27 5.88 7.20
C VAL A 283 -12.98 5.68 6.40
N THR A 284 -11.89 6.28 6.83
CA THR A 284 -10.60 6.15 6.14
C THR A 284 -9.83 4.96 6.68
N SER A 285 -9.42 4.05 5.79
CA SER A 285 -8.53 2.93 6.15
C SER A 285 -7.09 3.44 6.25
N PRO A 286 -6.36 3.28 7.36
CA PRO A 286 -4.97 3.73 7.47
C PRO A 286 -4.02 2.98 6.51
N SER A 287 -2.80 3.49 6.35
CA SER A 287 -1.77 2.81 5.56
C SER A 287 -1.15 1.62 6.32
N SER A 288 -1.02 0.47 5.65
CA SER A 288 -0.25 -0.66 6.18
C SER A 288 1.26 -0.37 6.20
N GLY A 289 1.97 -1.00 7.13
CA GLY A 289 3.44 -1.00 7.23
C GLY A 289 3.96 -0.65 8.62
N THR A 290 5.12 -0.01 8.68
CA THR A 290 5.81 0.33 9.94
C THR A 290 5.30 1.64 10.54
N TRP A 291 4.96 1.59 11.82
CA TRP A 291 4.47 2.71 12.62
C TRP A 291 5.28 2.85 13.90
N VAL A 292 5.36 4.07 14.40
CA VAL A 292 6.13 4.43 15.61
C VAL A 292 5.32 5.36 16.49
N VAL A 293 5.63 5.36 17.79
CA VAL A 293 5.17 6.45 18.66
C VAL A 293 5.95 7.71 18.28
N GLU A 294 5.25 8.81 17.96
CA GLU A 294 5.86 10.03 17.40
C GLU A 294 6.94 10.62 18.33
N GLU A 295 6.69 10.65 19.65
CA GLU A 295 7.68 11.10 20.65
C GLU A 295 8.90 10.17 20.80
N GLU A 296 8.83 8.95 20.29
CA GLU A 296 9.92 7.95 20.34
C GLU A 296 10.72 7.88 19.02
N LEU A 297 10.35 8.66 17.99
CA LEU A 297 11.05 8.71 16.71
C LEU A 297 12.33 9.56 16.78
N LEU A 298 13.31 9.08 17.56
CA LEU A 298 14.55 9.79 17.88
C LEU A 298 15.77 9.31 17.07
N GLY A 299 15.56 8.43 16.09
CA GLY A 299 16.66 7.78 15.35
C GLY A 299 17.47 6.78 16.16
N LYS A 300 16.97 6.36 17.32
CA LYS A 300 17.57 5.36 18.20
C LYS A 300 16.74 4.07 18.24
N PRO A 301 17.36 2.91 18.53
CA PRO A 301 16.63 1.67 18.72
C PRO A 301 15.62 1.78 19.87
N GLY A 302 14.47 1.13 19.70
CA GLY A 302 13.39 1.16 20.66
C GLY A 302 12.28 0.20 20.25
N ARG A 303 11.05 0.50 20.66
CA ARG A 303 9.87 -0.27 20.28
C ARG A 303 9.21 0.32 19.04
N GLY A 304 8.41 -0.49 18.35
CA GLY A 304 7.66 -0.06 17.18
C GLY A 304 6.50 -1.00 16.87
N PHE A 305 5.71 -0.63 15.87
CA PHE A 305 4.55 -1.37 15.43
C PHE A 305 4.70 -1.73 13.95
N ALA A 306 4.27 -2.93 13.59
CA ALA A 306 3.77 -3.19 12.25
C ALA A 306 2.25 -3.23 12.31
N ILE A 307 1.59 -2.35 11.57
CA ILE A 307 0.13 -2.30 11.47
C ILE A 307 -0.25 -2.70 10.06
N ASP A 308 -1.15 -3.67 9.94
CA ASP A 308 -1.63 -4.18 8.68
C ASP A 308 -3.15 -4.10 8.65
N VAL A 309 -3.69 -3.32 7.71
CA VAL A 309 -5.13 -3.11 7.58
C VAL A 309 -5.61 -3.64 6.23
N GLN A 310 -6.53 -4.60 6.29
CA GLN A 310 -7.06 -5.27 5.11
C GLN A 310 -8.52 -5.66 5.34
N ASN A 311 -9.39 -5.36 4.39
CA ASN A 311 -10.74 -5.94 4.29
C ASN A 311 -11.51 -5.99 5.64
N GLY A 312 -11.54 -4.86 6.35
CA GLY A 312 -12.25 -4.71 7.63
C GLY A 312 -11.51 -5.25 8.86
N MET A 313 -10.27 -5.69 8.71
CA MET A 313 -9.41 -6.20 9.79
C MET A 313 -8.21 -5.27 10.01
N VAL A 314 -7.78 -5.16 11.25
CA VAL A 314 -6.46 -4.64 11.65
C VAL A 314 -5.71 -5.78 12.33
N LEU A 315 -4.45 -5.97 11.96
CA LEU A 315 -3.48 -6.77 12.69
C LEU A 315 -2.35 -5.85 13.13
N ALA A 316 -2.00 -5.89 14.41
CA ALA A 316 -0.84 -5.17 14.94
C ALA A 316 0.15 -6.16 15.53
N GLN A 317 1.41 -5.98 15.16
CA GLN A 317 2.57 -6.62 15.75
C GLN A 317 3.35 -5.54 16.49
N VAL A 318 3.52 -5.69 17.80
CA VAL A 318 4.23 -4.74 18.65
C VAL A 318 5.55 -5.37 19.04
N PHE A 319 6.64 -4.74 18.61
CA PHE A 319 8.01 -5.16 18.91
C PHE A 319 8.50 -4.33 20.09
N ASN A 320 8.67 -4.96 21.24
CA ASN A 320 8.97 -4.26 22.50
C ASN A 320 9.79 -5.14 23.44
N TYR A 321 9.80 -4.77 24.71
CA TYR A 321 10.62 -5.42 25.73
C TYR A 321 9.79 -5.82 26.94
N LEU A 322 10.26 -6.83 27.65
CA LEU A 322 9.77 -7.21 28.97
C LEU A 322 10.35 -6.26 30.05
N PRO A 323 9.79 -6.26 31.28
CA PRO A 323 10.28 -5.40 32.36
C PRO A 323 11.76 -5.59 32.72
N ASP A 324 12.31 -6.78 32.48
CA ASP A 324 13.73 -7.10 32.65
C ASP A 324 14.62 -6.62 31.47
N GLY A 325 14.00 -6.09 30.40
CA GLY A 325 14.68 -5.63 29.20
C GLY A 325 14.87 -6.70 28.13
N ALA A 326 14.39 -7.93 28.32
CA ALA A 326 14.44 -8.95 27.27
C ALA A 326 13.56 -8.54 26.08
N PRO A 327 14.02 -8.71 24.83
CA PRO A 327 13.19 -8.44 23.65
C PRO A 327 12.00 -9.40 23.60
N THR A 328 10.89 -8.93 23.08
CA THR A 328 9.71 -9.76 22.86
C THR A 328 8.81 -9.16 21.77
N PHE A 329 7.76 -9.88 21.39
CA PHE A 329 6.72 -9.34 20.54
C PHE A 329 5.35 -9.66 21.13
N HIS A 330 4.41 -8.77 20.87
CA HIS A 330 3.00 -9.00 21.12
C HIS A 330 2.22 -8.85 19.81
N MET A 331 1.22 -9.69 19.60
CA MET A 331 0.40 -9.62 18.39
C MET A 331 -1.08 -9.71 18.73
N GLY A 332 -1.89 -8.97 18.00
CA GLY A 332 -3.33 -9.03 18.08
C GLY A 332 -3.96 -8.63 16.75
N SER A 333 -5.20 -9.04 16.56
CA SER A 333 -6.01 -8.60 15.44
C SER A 333 -7.46 -8.44 15.84
N GLY A 334 -8.17 -7.58 15.11
CA GLY A 334 -9.57 -7.28 15.38
C GLY A 334 -10.23 -6.54 14.23
N LEU A 335 -11.51 -6.27 14.40
CA LEU A 335 -12.30 -5.53 13.43
C LEU A 335 -11.89 -4.07 13.39
N TYR A 336 -11.83 -3.52 12.18
CA TYR A 336 -11.75 -2.08 11.96
C TYR A 336 -13.15 -1.51 11.80
N GLN A 337 -13.59 -0.74 12.80
CA GLN A 337 -14.96 -0.22 12.89
C GLN A 337 -14.96 1.30 13.03
N GLY A 338 -15.51 1.98 12.02
CA GLY A 338 -15.30 3.42 11.91
C GLY A 338 -13.79 3.68 11.83
N ILE A 339 -13.30 4.54 12.70
CA ILE A 339 -11.88 4.87 12.80
C ILE A 339 -11.14 4.10 13.91
N ASN A 340 -11.79 3.11 14.52
CA ASN A 340 -11.29 2.44 15.72
C ASN A 340 -11.02 0.95 15.48
N ALA A 341 -10.04 0.42 16.18
CA ALA A 341 -9.88 -1.01 16.44
C ALA A 341 -9.43 -1.20 17.90
N SER A 342 -9.92 -2.25 18.55
CA SER A 342 -9.46 -2.66 19.87
C SER A 342 -9.40 -4.17 19.94
N PHE A 343 -8.28 -4.71 20.42
CA PHE A 343 -8.05 -6.15 20.51
C PHE A 343 -6.92 -6.47 21.51
N PRO A 344 -6.93 -7.68 22.10
CA PRO A 344 -5.88 -8.10 23.02
C PRO A 344 -4.53 -8.25 22.32
N LEU A 345 -3.46 -7.83 23.00
CA LEU A 345 -2.09 -8.08 22.61
C LEU A 345 -1.57 -9.34 23.30
N ASN A 346 -1.41 -10.41 22.52
CA ASN A 346 -1.00 -11.71 23.01
C ASN A 346 0.52 -11.91 22.86
N ARG A 347 1.13 -12.53 23.87
CA ARG A 347 2.53 -12.97 23.85
C ARG A 347 2.63 -14.48 23.69
N TYR A 348 3.63 -14.95 22.96
CA TYR A 348 3.82 -16.36 22.63
C TYR A 348 5.20 -16.87 23.06
N ALA A 349 5.38 -18.18 23.15
CA ALA A 349 6.68 -18.83 23.40
C ALA A 349 6.76 -20.22 22.73
N GLY A 350 7.96 -20.77 22.63
CA GLY A 350 8.23 -22.16 22.23
C GLY A 350 8.22 -22.43 20.73
N GLY A 351 8.07 -21.42 19.87
CA GLY A 351 8.09 -21.62 18.43
C GLY A 351 9.50 -21.76 17.84
N ARG A 352 9.57 -21.90 16.53
CA ARG A 352 10.82 -22.12 15.79
C ARG A 352 11.80 -20.95 15.91
N ALA A 353 13.00 -21.25 16.41
CA ALA A 353 14.13 -20.32 16.37
C ALA A 353 14.79 -20.26 14.99
N LEU A 354 15.52 -19.19 14.69
CA LEU A 354 16.32 -19.09 13.47
C LEU A 354 17.37 -20.21 13.41
N GLY A 355 17.45 -20.90 12.27
CA GLY A 355 18.29 -22.10 12.07
C GLY A 355 17.86 -23.32 12.89
N GLY A 356 16.73 -23.24 13.59
CA GLY A 356 16.21 -24.27 14.47
C GLY A 356 15.27 -25.26 13.78
N PRO A 357 14.98 -26.41 14.42
CA PRO A 357 13.99 -27.35 13.93
C PRO A 357 12.59 -26.74 13.93
N ALA A 358 11.69 -27.27 13.10
CA ALA A 358 10.29 -26.85 13.06
C ALA A 358 9.64 -26.97 14.45
N ALA A 359 9.00 -25.90 14.91
CA ALA A 359 8.29 -25.84 16.18
C ALA A 359 7.19 -24.78 16.13
N SER A 360 6.04 -25.09 16.74
CA SER A 360 4.93 -24.15 16.88
C SER A 360 4.96 -23.51 18.26
N GLY A 361 4.67 -22.21 18.30
CA GLY A 361 4.52 -21.48 19.55
C GLY A 361 3.20 -21.81 20.24
N HIS A 362 3.11 -21.41 21.50
CA HIS A 362 1.89 -21.42 22.30
C HIS A 362 1.68 -20.06 22.95
N LEU A 363 0.42 -19.71 23.22
CA LEU A 363 0.05 -18.50 23.95
C LEU A 363 0.60 -18.59 25.38
N VAL A 364 1.29 -17.55 25.82
CA VAL A 364 1.79 -17.42 27.20
C VAL A 364 0.82 -16.59 28.03
N ASP A 365 0.51 -15.39 27.55
CA ASP A 365 -0.37 -14.44 28.22
C ASP A 365 -0.96 -13.41 27.24
N SER A 366 -1.84 -12.57 27.77
CA SER A 366 -2.34 -11.36 27.12
C SER A 366 -1.90 -10.15 27.97
N ALA A 367 -1.21 -9.21 27.34
CA ALA A 367 -0.70 -7.99 27.98
C ALA A 367 -1.78 -6.93 28.22
N GLY A 368 -3.01 -7.16 27.74
CA GLY A 368 -4.11 -6.21 27.72
C GLY A 368 -4.45 -5.75 26.30
N ASP A 369 -5.43 -4.87 26.18
CA ASP A 369 -5.93 -4.41 24.89
C ASP A 369 -5.08 -3.27 24.32
N LEU A 370 -4.76 -3.38 23.04
CA LEU A 370 -4.34 -2.25 22.23
C LEU A 370 -5.59 -1.64 21.59
N SER A 371 -5.86 -0.37 21.89
CA SER A 371 -6.86 0.40 21.14
C SER A 371 -6.16 1.39 20.21
N ILE A 372 -6.49 1.35 18.93
CA ILE A 372 -6.00 2.31 17.94
C ILE A 372 -7.19 3.08 17.41
N ARG A 373 -7.02 4.41 17.36
CA ARG A 373 -7.95 5.33 16.73
C ARG A 373 -7.18 6.13 15.69
N PHE A 374 -7.53 5.96 14.42
CA PHE A 374 -7.00 6.83 13.37
C PHE A 374 -7.76 8.15 13.37
N SER A 375 -7.10 9.24 13.00
CA SER A 375 -7.66 10.59 13.20
C SER A 375 -8.98 10.78 12.43
N GLU A 376 -9.90 11.48 13.08
CA GLU A 376 -11.19 11.93 12.53
C GLU A 376 -11.11 13.40 12.06
N ASN A 377 -10.06 14.13 12.48
CA ASN A 377 -9.93 15.58 12.33
C ASN A 377 -8.45 16.02 12.43
N ALA A 378 -7.66 15.79 11.39
CA ALA A 378 -6.50 16.62 11.10
C ALA A 378 -6.89 17.71 10.07
N ILE A 379 -8.07 18.34 10.22
CA ILE A 379 -8.49 19.45 9.36
C ILE A 379 -7.61 20.67 9.67
N ARG A 380 -6.40 20.69 9.13
CA ARG A 380 -5.75 21.95 8.74
C ARG A 380 -6.33 22.30 7.38
N GLN A 381 -7.26 23.25 7.38
CA GLN A 381 -7.71 23.94 6.15
C GLN A 381 -8.17 23.06 4.98
N GLY A 382 -8.75 21.88 5.24
CA GLY A 382 -9.43 21.07 4.22
C GLY A 382 -8.68 19.84 3.69
N TYR A 383 -7.60 19.40 4.35
CA TYR A 383 -6.87 18.15 4.04
C TYR A 383 -6.41 17.44 5.33
N ASP A 384 -6.32 16.10 5.30
CA ASP A 384 -6.24 15.25 6.50
C ASP A 384 -5.09 14.23 6.44
N ASP A 385 -4.14 14.30 7.38
CA ASP A 385 -3.08 13.29 7.65
C ASP A 385 -3.63 11.95 8.23
N ASN A 386 -4.94 11.70 8.14
CA ASN A 386 -5.65 10.67 8.90
C ASN A 386 -5.19 9.23 8.58
N ARG A 387 -4.52 9.00 7.45
CA ARG A 387 -3.99 7.70 7.03
C ARG A 387 -2.62 7.38 7.59
N LEU A 388 -1.88 8.42 7.97
CA LEU A 388 -0.46 8.35 8.33
C LEU A 388 -0.23 8.73 9.80
N ALA A 389 -1.28 9.13 10.51
CA ALA A 389 -1.25 9.41 11.94
C ALA A 389 -2.48 8.87 12.66
N GLY A 390 -2.30 8.50 13.93
CA GLY A 390 -3.37 8.03 14.80
C GLY A 390 -3.02 8.21 16.28
N ILE A 391 -3.90 7.72 17.14
CA ILE A 391 -3.68 7.62 18.58
C ILE A 391 -3.75 6.13 18.95
N ALA A 392 -2.75 5.65 19.69
CA ALA A 392 -2.71 4.31 20.25
C ALA A 392 -2.76 4.37 21.79
N SER A 393 -3.68 3.63 22.38
CA SER A 393 -3.70 3.32 23.81
C SER A 393 -3.03 1.97 24.01
N ILE A 394 -1.77 2.00 24.40
CA ILE A 394 -0.93 0.83 24.67
C ILE A 394 -1.22 0.35 26.11
N PRO A 395 -1.23 -0.97 26.39
CA PRO A 395 -1.48 -1.45 27.74
C PRO A 395 -0.60 -0.79 28.80
N GLY A 396 -1.23 -0.30 29.89
CA GLY A 396 -0.52 0.35 30.98
C GLY A 396 -0.02 1.77 30.69
N GLU A 397 -0.37 2.37 29.55
CA GLU A 397 0.11 3.69 29.14
C GLU A 397 -1.03 4.67 28.81
N ALA A 398 -0.75 5.96 28.98
CA ALA A 398 -1.63 7.01 28.47
C ALA A 398 -1.67 6.96 26.93
N PRO A 399 -2.78 7.38 26.28
CA PRO A 399 -2.85 7.42 24.82
C PRO A 399 -1.71 8.21 24.18
N LYS A 400 -1.07 7.64 23.16
CA LYS A 400 0.08 8.21 22.46
C LYS A 400 -0.22 8.44 20.99
N ARG A 401 0.34 9.52 20.43
CA ARG A 401 0.30 9.74 18.97
C ARG A 401 1.25 8.78 18.28
N ILE A 402 0.73 8.09 17.26
CA ILE A 402 1.49 7.20 16.39
C ILE A 402 1.51 7.76 14.97
N VAL A 403 2.62 7.55 14.26
CA VAL A 403 2.80 8.00 12.88
C VAL A 403 3.39 6.88 12.02
N ARG A 404 3.01 6.87 10.75
CA ARG A 404 3.56 5.99 9.72
C ARG A 404 5.01 6.39 9.48
N MET A 405 5.94 5.46 9.69
CA MET A 405 7.36 5.74 9.52
C MET A 405 7.68 6.00 8.05
N SER A 406 8.33 7.13 7.76
CA SER A 406 8.88 7.40 6.43
C SER A 406 10.27 6.78 6.33
N LEU A 407 10.47 5.88 5.37
CA LEU A 407 11.77 5.22 5.12
C LEU A 407 12.60 5.95 4.07
N GLU A 408 12.01 7.00 3.48
CA GLU A 408 12.64 7.80 2.47
C GLU A 408 12.65 9.27 2.86
N PRO A 409 13.83 9.91 2.90
CA PRO A 409 13.91 11.35 3.03
C PRO A 409 13.05 12.04 1.97
N ASP A 410 12.39 13.13 2.37
CA ASP A 410 11.66 14.01 1.48
C ASP A 410 10.45 13.38 0.74
N ALA A 411 10.01 12.17 1.12
CA ALA A 411 8.83 11.54 0.53
C ALA A 411 7.55 12.37 0.73
N ALA A 412 7.46 13.07 1.87
CA ALA A 412 6.38 14.02 2.17
C ALA A 412 6.63 15.44 1.60
N SER A 413 7.67 15.64 0.78
CA SER A 413 7.94 16.90 0.09
C SER A 413 7.56 16.84 -1.39
N LEU A 414 7.76 17.93 -2.14
CA LEU A 414 7.62 17.94 -3.59
C LEU A 414 8.53 16.91 -4.28
N GLN A 415 9.65 16.52 -3.67
CA GLN A 415 10.50 15.45 -4.23
C GLN A 415 9.79 14.11 -4.29
N GLY A 416 8.83 13.84 -3.39
CA GLY A 416 8.01 12.65 -3.44
C GLY A 416 7.06 12.59 -4.65
N LEU A 417 6.82 13.72 -5.32
CA LEU A 417 5.99 13.81 -6.53
C LEU A 417 6.77 13.55 -7.83
N LEU A 418 8.09 13.43 -7.78
CA LEU A 418 8.87 12.97 -8.91
C LEU A 418 8.47 11.53 -9.27
N GLY A 419 8.66 11.18 -10.54
CA GLY A 419 8.28 9.87 -11.09
C GLY A 419 7.26 10.00 -12.20
N GLN A 420 6.55 8.90 -12.46
CA GLN A 420 5.65 8.78 -13.60
C GLN A 420 4.20 8.67 -13.13
N TRP A 421 3.35 9.53 -13.68
CA TRP A 421 1.96 9.72 -13.29
C TRP A 421 1.03 9.66 -14.50
N TRP A 422 -0.11 9.01 -14.34
CA TRP A 422 -1.27 9.26 -15.18
C TRP A 422 -2.01 10.46 -14.63
N ILE A 423 -1.98 11.56 -15.39
CA ILE A 423 -2.59 12.82 -14.99
C ILE A 423 -3.85 13.14 -15.79
N GLY A 424 -4.96 13.34 -15.10
CA GLY A 424 -6.19 13.93 -15.63
C GLY A 424 -6.11 15.45 -15.67
N PHE A 425 -6.31 16.01 -16.86
CA PHE A 425 -6.30 17.44 -17.14
C PHE A 425 -7.67 17.94 -17.59
N TYR A 426 -8.06 19.10 -17.08
CA TYR A 426 -9.37 19.71 -17.27
C TYR A 426 -9.22 21.14 -17.78
N GLY A 427 -10.03 21.55 -18.75
CA GLY A 427 -9.94 22.88 -19.36
C GLY A 427 -11.15 23.18 -20.24
N GLN A 428 -10.95 24.00 -21.27
CA GLN A 428 -11.96 24.27 -22.29
C GLN A 428 -12.03 23.05 -23.24
N GLY A 429 -13.02 22.19 -23.04
CA GLY A 429 -13.22 20.97 -23.85
C GLY A 429 -13.38 19.71 -23.00
N LEU A 430 -13.26 18.55 -23.66
CA LEU A 430 -13.30 17.26 -22.98
C LEU A 430 -12.04 17.08 -22.10
N PRO A 431 -12.17 16.51 -20.88
CA PRO A 431 -11.02 16.14 -20.07
C PRO A 431 -10.05 15.24 -20.84
N ALA A 432 -8.77 15.33 -20.51
CA ALA A 432 -7.72 14.57 -21.18
C ALA A 432 -6.80 13.91 -20.16
N PHE A 433 -6.39 12.67 -20.41
CA PHE A 433 -5.41 11.97 -19.60
C PHE A 433 -4.07 11.90 -20.33
N LYS A 434 -2.98 12.13 -19.60
CA LYS A 434 -1.62 12.06 -20.15
C LYS A 434 -0.70 11.36 -19.18
N LEU A 435 0.17 10.51 -19.71
CA LEU A 435 1.30 9.96 -18.97
C LEU A 435 2.36 11.05 -18.86
N VAL A 436 2.67 11.46 -17.64
CA VAL A 436 3.60 12.55 -17.34
C VAL A 436 4.72 12.00 -16.49
N LYS A 437 5.97 12.14 -16.95
CA LYS A 437 7.16 11.82 -16.17
C LYS A 437 7.75 13.11 -15.62
N LEU A 438 7.53 13.39 -14.35
CA LEU A 438 8.09 14.54 -13.64
C LEU A 438 9.52 14.22 -13.20
N THR A 439 10.47 15.04 -13.62
CA THR A 439 11.91 14.75 -13.46
C THR A 439 12.70 15.88 -12.82
N THR A 440 12.22 17.13 -12.94
CA THR A 440 12.99 18.32 -12.56
C THR A 440 12.20 19.12 -11.53
N LEU A 441 12.78 19.30 -10.34
CA LEU A 441 12.27 20.20 -9.28
C LEU A 441 13.15 21.45 -9.20
N GLU A 442 12.56 22.62 -9.44
CA GLU A 442 13.21 23.93 -9.31
C GLU A 442 12.35 24.86 -8.44
N GLY A 443 12.75 25.06 -7.19
CA GLY A 443 11.96 25.81 -6.21
C GLY A 443 10.60 25.15 -5.98
N ASP A 444 9.53 25.86 -6.32
CA ASP A 444 8.14 25.40 -6.20
C ASP A 444 7.57 24.82 -7.51
N TYR A 445 8.43 24.54 -8.50
CA TYR A 445 8.04 24.04 -9.82
C TYR A 445 8.57 22.65 -10.11
N LEU A 446 7.68 21.79 -10.61
CA LEU A 446 8.02 20.48 -11.17
C LEU A 446 7.74 20.47 -12.67
N THR A 447 8.71 20.03 -13.46
CA THR A 447 8.60 20.00 -14.93
C THR A 447 8.71 18.57 -15.44
N SER A 448 7.91 18.26 -16.45
CA SER A 448 7.97 16.96 -17.13
C SER A 448 9.24 16.81 -17.99
N GLU A 449 9.66 15.57 -18.22
CA GLU A 449 10.81 15.23 -19.07
C GLU A 449 10.72 15.82 -20.49
N ASP A 450 9.50 15.90 -21.05
CA ASP A 450 9.23 16.47 -22.37
C ASP A 450 9.05 18.01 -22.35
N GLY A 451 9.12 18.64 -21.17
CA GLY A 451 8.90 20.07 -20.97
C GLY A 451 7.47 20.56 -21.24
N GLN A 452 6.52 19.66 -21.55
CA GLN A 452 5.16 20.04 -21.93
C GLN A 452 4.23 20.31 -20.74
N VAL A 453 4.57 19.79 -19.57
CA VAL A 453 3.79 19.93 -18.34
C VAL A 453 4.63 20.64 -17.29
N VAL A 454 4.08 21.72 -16.76
CA VAL A 454 4.66 22.48 -15.66
C VAL A 454 3.69 22.48 -14.49
N CYS A 455 4.16 22.02 -13.33
CA CYS A 455 3.39 21.90 -12.12
C CYS A 455 3.91 22.90 -11.08
N ASN A 456 3.05 23.81 -10.62
CA ASN A 456 3.39 24.79 -9.60
C ASN A 456 2.79 24.38 -8.25
N ARG A 457 3.54 24.60 -7.17
CA ARG A 457 3.04 24.43 -5.80
C ARG A 457 1.82 25.30 -5.56
N ILE A 458 0.82 24.73 -4.88
CA ILE A 458 -0.41 25.44 -4.50
C ILE A 458 -0.69 25.40 -2.99
N ASP A 459 0.12 24.68 -2.22
CA ASP A 459 -0.01 24.56 -0.77
C ASP A 459 1.37 24.63 -0.12
N ALA A 460 1.56 25.47 0.90
CA ALA A 460 2.85 25.67 1.56
C ALA A 460 3.15 24.64 2.67
N GLU A 461 2.14 23.94 3.18
CA GLU A 461 2.27 22.94 4.25
C GLU A 461 2.33 21.52 3.66
N PHE A 462 1.67 21.28 2.53
CA PHE A 462 1.59 19.96 1.89
C PHE A 462 2.22 19.95 0.49
N PRO A 463 2.77 18.81 0.03
CA PRO A 463 3.28 18.68 -1.32
C PRO A 463 2.11 18.53 -2.31
N SER A 464 1.50 19.67 -2.65
CA SER A 464 0.36 19.76 -3.55
C SER A 464 0.67 20.69 -4.72
N LEU A 465 0.34 20.24 -5.93
CA LEU A 465 0.65 20.91 -7.18
C LEU A 465 -0.60 21.11 -8.03
N ARG A 466 -0.59 22.21 -8.78
CA ARG A 466 -1.42 22.40 -9.97
C ARG A 466 -0.54 22.27 -11.20
N CYS A 467 -0.87 21.32 -12.06
CA CYS A 467 -0.17 21.05 -13.31
C CYS A 467 -0.87 21.70 -14.50
N LEU A 468 -0.09 22.34 -15.37
CA LEU A 468 -0.56 23.01 -16.56
C LEU A 468 -0.02 22.31 -17.80
N TRP A 469 -0.87 22.10 -18.79
CA TRP A 469 -0.53 21.51 -20.08
C TRP A 469 -1.31 22.21 -21.19
N THR A 470 -0.65 22.58 -22.28
CA THR A 470 -1.35 23.16 -23.45
C THR A 470 -1.65 22.07 -24.47
N ARG A 471 -2.93 21.92 -24.82
CA ARG A 471 -3.41 20.95 -25.81
C ARG A 471 -4.33 21.67 -26.79
N ASP A 472 -4.07 21.54 -28.09
CA ASP A 472 -4.92 22.10 -29.16
C ASP A 472 -5.20 23.61 -28.97
N GLY A 473 -4.22 24.36 -28.44
CA GLY A 473 -4.31 25.79 -28.14
C GLY A 473 -5.03 26.13 -26.83
N TRP A 474 -5.55 25.15 -26.10
CA TRP A 474 -6.23 25.33 -24.82
C TRP A 474 -5.33 24.98 -23.64
N LEU A 475 -5.40 25.80 -22.59
CA LEU A 475 -4.74 25.52 -21.32
C LEU A 475 -5.58 24.51 -20.52
N MET A 476 -4.96 23.39 -20.18
CA MET A 476 -5.54 22.32 -19.39
C MET A 476 -4.87 22.25 -18.02
N THR A 477 -5.63 21.92 -16.98
CA THR A 477 -5.22 21.94 -15.57
C THR A 477 -5.42 20.58 -14.92
N GLY A 478 -4.36 20.02 -14.33
CA GLY A 478 -4.39 18.83 -13.47
C GLY A 478 -3.94 19.17 -12.05
N TYR A 479 -4.12 18.24 -11.11
CA TYR A 479 -3.72 18.41 -9.71
C TYR A 479 -3.00 17.16 -9.23
N LEU A 480 -1.90 17.32 -8.51
CA LEU A 480 -1.17 16.24 -7.85
C LEU A 480 -1.00 16.56 -6.37
N SER A 481 -0.96 15.52 -5.55
CA SER A 481 -0.62 15.63 -4.13
C SER A 481 0.18 14.42 -3.70
N SER A 482 1.21 14.62 -2.89
CA SER A 482 1.93 13.51 -2.25
C SER A 482 1.37 13.33 -0.83
N GLU A 483 0.89 12.14 -0.56
CA GLU A 483 1.06 11.57 0.79
C GLU A 483 1.97 10.36 0.56
N PRO A 484 2.87 10.00 1.48
CA PRO A 484 3.60 8.75 1.40
C PRO A 484 2.67 7.57 1.08
N ASN A 485 2.94 6.86 -0.02
CA ASN A 485 2.09 5.78 -0.57
C ASN A 485 0.70 6.20 -1.08
N ASN A 486 0.49 7.49 -1.35
CA ASN A 486 -0.73 8.00 -1.98
C ASN A 486 -0.68 7.79 -3.49
N ARG A 487 -1.67 7.06 -4.00
CA ARG A 487 -1.89 6.84 -5.44
C ARG A 487 -3.18 7.48 -5.94
N PHE A 488 -3.76 8.47 -5.23
CA PHE A 488 -5.13 8.94 -5.42
C PHE A 488 -5.32 10.43 -5.82
N GLY A 489 -6.50 10.72 -6.39
CA GLY A 489 -7.02 12.07 -6.65
C GLY A 489 -7.60 12.27 -8.05
N GLY A 490 -7.96 11.19 -8.77
CA GLY A 490 -8.17 11.21 -10.23
C GLY A 490 -6.86 11.06 -11.01
N GLN A 491 -5.78 10.74 -10.31
CA GLN A 491 -4.42 10.56 -10.80
C GLN A 491 -3.95 9.18 -10.34
N LEU A 492 -3.00 8.59 -11.07
CA LEU A 492 -2.39 7.32 -10.68
C LEU A 492 -0.88 7.42 -10.85
N GLN A 493 -0.13 7.33 -9.75
CA GLN A 493 1.32 7.15 -9.83
C GLN A 493 1.59 5.73 -10.33
N VAL A 494 2.31 5.61 -11.44
CA VAL A 494 2.69 4.32 -12.03
C VAL A 494 4.14 3.97 -11.76
N LYS A 495 5.01 4.99 -11.62
CA LYS A 495 6.38 4.80 -11.15
C LYS A 495 6.74 5.87 -10.13
N ASP A 496 7.45 5.46 -9.09
CA ASP A 496 8.02 6.42 -8.14
C ASP A 496 9.19 7.21 -8.76
N ARG A 497 9.81 8.08 -7.96
CA ARG A 497 10.97 8.90 -8.37
C ARG A 497 12.23 8.09 -8.69
N HIS A 498 12.31 6.85 -8.22
CA HIS A 498 13.40 5.91 -8.49
C HIS A 498 13.12 5.05 -9.73
N GLY A 499 11.94 5.21 -10.35
CA GLY A 499 11.51 4.45 -11.51
C GLY A 499 10.91 3.09 -11.18
N HIS A 500 10.68 2.78 -9.89
CA HIS A 500 10.05 1.54 -9.47
C HIS A 500 8.55 1.56 -9.75
N GLY A 501 8.01 0.46 -10.28
CA GLY A 501 6.59 0.30 -10.54
C GLY A 501 5.75 0.38 -9.27
N MET A 502 4.75 1.25 -9.25
CA MET A 502 3.79 1.41 -8.16
C MET A 502 2.63 0.41 -8.28
N GLY A 503 2.90 -0.83 -8.68
CA GLY A 503 1.90 -1.89 -8.78
C GLY A 503 2.47 -3.19 -8.22
N LEU A 504 1.72 -4.28 -8.36
CA LEU A 504 2.16 -5.59 -7.89
C LEU A 504 3.02 -6.36 -8.90
N GLY A 505 3.16 -5.86 -10.13
CA GLY A 505 3.88 -6.55 -11.21
C GLY A 505 3.17 -7.83 -11.66
N ASN A 506 3.95 -8.80 -12.11
CA ASN A 506 3.46 -10.06 -12.66
C ASN A 506 3.07 -11.05 -11.56
N VAL A 507 1.96 -10.77 -10.87
CA VAL A 507 1.36 -11.71 -9.92
C VAL A 507 0.58 -12.78 -10.68
N PRO A 508 0.84 -14.08 -10.45
CA PRO A 508 0.04 -15.16 -11.02
C PRO A 508 -1.43 -15.01 -10.65
N LEU A 509 -2.32 -15.26 -11.62
CA LEU A 509 -3.76 -15.12 -11.43
C LEU A 509 -4.44 -16.40 -10.90
N ASP A 510 -3.71 -17.50 -10.73
CA ASP A 510 -4.29 -18.83 -10.48
C ASP A 510 -4.13 -19.32 -9.04
#